data_AF-A0A3M3ACI5-F1
#
_entry.id   AF-A0A3M3ACI5-F1
#
_cell.length_a   1.000
_cell.length_b   1.000
_cell.length_c   1.000
_cell.angle_alpha   90.00
_cell.angle_beta   90.00
_cell.angle_gamma   90.00
#
_symmetry.space_group_name_H-M   'P 1'
#
loop_
_entity.id
_entity.type
_entity.pdbx_description
1 polymer ?
#
loop_
_entity_poly.entity_id
_entity_poly.type
_entity_poly.pdbx_seq_one_letter_code
_entity_poly.pdbx_strand_id
1 'polypeptide(L)'
;MLTTAQQQQSSGDLNGASSSLERAQRVAPREPQVLYRLAQVRLAQGDAAQAEQLARRGLTYANGRTSLQASLWGLIAQSREKQGDAAGAALARQKAR
;
A
#
# COMPACT_ATOMS: atom_id res chain seq x y z
N MET A 1 7.45 8.34 -27.09
CA MET A 1 5.98 8.55 -27.11
C MET A 1 5.19 7.37 -26.51
N LEU A 2 5.66 6.11 -26.56
CA LEU A 2 4.94 4.98 -25.92
C LEU A 2 4.94 5.02 -24.38
N THR A 3 6.03 5.47 -23.76
CA THR A 3 6.16 5.50 -22.29
C THR A 3 5.13 6.40 -21.62
N THR A 4 4.83 7.55 -22.22
CA THR A 4 3.91 8.54 -21.66
C THR A 4 2.46 8.04 -21.68
N ALA A 5 2.02 7.39 -22.76
CA ALA A 5 0.67 6.84 -22.88
C ALA A 5 0.44 5.69 -21.89
N GLN A 6 1.42 4.81 -21.71
CA GLN A 6 1.31 3.70 -20.76
C GLN A 6 1.36 4.17 -19.31
N GLN A 7 2.16 5.20 -19.00
CA GLN A 7 2.18 5.85 -17.69
C GLN A 7 0.87 6.60 -17.40
N GLN A 8 0.29 7.28 -18.39
CA GLN A 8 -1.00 7.97 -18.25
C GLN A 8 -2.14 6.98 -18.08
N GLN A 9 -2.17 5.89 -18.86
CA GLN A 9 -3.18 4.85 -18.72
C GLN A 9 -3.08 4.19 -17.34
N SER A 10 -1.88 3.78 -16.93
CA SER A 10 -1.65 3.21 -15.59
C SER A 10 -2.02 4.20 -14.48
N SER A 11 -1.71 5.49 -14.61
CA SER A 11 -2.13 6.51 -13.65
C SER A 11 -3.65 6.70 -13.61
N GLY A 12 -4.32 6.62 -14.77
CA GLY A 12 -5.78 6.64 -14.88
C GLY A 12 -6.43 5.45 -14.17
N ASP A 13 -5.89 4.24 -14.37
CA ASP A 13 -6.32 3.02 -13.70
C ASP A 13 -6.12 3.11 -12.17
N LEU A 14 -4.99 3.69 -11.72
CA LEU A 14 -4.70 3.89 -10.30
C LEU A 14 -5.64 4.90 -9.64
N ASN A 15 -6.03 5.96 -10.34
CA ASN A 15 -6.99 6.95 -9.85
C ASN A 15 -8.41 6.35 -9.74
N GLY A 16 -8.83 5.55 -10.72
CA GLY A 16 -10.09 4.81 -10.67
C GLY A 16 -10.13 3.76 -9.55
N ALA A 17 -9.01 3.03 -9.36
CA ALA A 17 -8.84 2.08 -8.27
C ALA A 17 -8.88 2.78 -6.90
N SER A 18 -8.17 3.91 -6.74
CA SER A 18 -8.21 4.73 -5.52
C SER A 18 -9.65 5.11 -5.17
N SER A 19 -10.38 5.71 -6.11
CA SER A 19 -11.76 6.17 -5.88
C SER A 19 -12.70 5.02 -5.46
N SER A 20 -12.54 3.84 -6.07
CA SER A 20 -13.34 2.66 -5.72
C SER A 20 -12.99 2.12 -4.33
N LEU A 21 -11.70 2.09 -4.01
CA LEU A 21 -11.21 1.63 -2.71
C LEU A 21 -11.52 2.61 -1.58
N GLU A 22 -11.53 3.92 -1.84
CA GLU A 22 -11.93 4.94 -0.86
C GLU A 22 -13.41 4.83 -0.52
N ARG A 23 -14.27 4.54 -1.51
CA ARG A 23 -15.68 4.18 -1.23
C ARG A 23 -15.77 2.91 -0.40
N ALA A 24 -15.01 1.87 -0.75
CA ALA A 24 -14.96 0.64 0.03
C ALA A 24 -14.49 0.89 1.47
N GLN A 25 -13.54 1.80 1.68
CA GLN A 25 -13.07 2.20 3.02
C GLN A 25 -14.14 2.95 3.81
N ARG A 26 -14.99 3.77 3.17
CA ARG A 26 -16.12 4.40 3.86
C ARG A 26 -17.15 3.38 4.36
N VAL A 27 -17.36 2.30 3.59
CA VAL A 27 -18.25 1.20 3.97
C VAL A 27 -17.62 0.30 5.03
N ALA A 28 -16.33 -0.02 4.87
CA ALA A 28 -15.58 -0.94 5.73
C ALA A 28 -14.25 -0.30 6.19
N PRO A 29 -14.28 0.64 7.15
CA PRO A 29 -13.10 1.42 7.55
C PRO A 29 -12.02 0.61 8.27
N ARG A 30 -12.38 -0.60 8.71
CA ARG A 30 -11.51 -1.52 9.46
C ARG A 30 -11.18 -2.79 8.67
N GLU A 31 -11.50 -2.86 7.38
CA GLU A 31 -11.15 -4.03 6.57
C GLU A 31 -9.68 -3.95 6.14
N PRO A 32 -8.80 -4.82 6.67
CA PRO A 32 -7.36 -4.74 6.40
C PRO A 32 -7.03 -4.99 4.91
N GLN A 33 -7.88 -5.74 4.19
CA GLN A 33 -7.68 -6.00 2.77
C GLN A 33 -7.94 -4.75 1.91
N VAL A 34 -8.90 -3.91 2.29
CA VAL A 34 -9.13 -2.61 1.63
C VAL A 34 -7.96 -1.67 1.88
N LEU A 35 -7.46 -1.61 3.12
CA LEU A 35 -6.31 -0.80 3.50
C LEU A 35 -5.03 -1.25 2.77
N TYR A 36 -4.81 -2.56 2.63
CA TYR A 36 -3.70 -3.11 1.85
C TYR A 36 -3.75 -2.66 0.39
N ARG A 37 -4.90 -2.79 -0.27
CA ARG A 37 -5.06 -2.38 -1.67
C ARG A 37 -4.89 -0.87 -1.85
N LEU A 38 -5.43 -0.05 -0.95
CA LEU A 38 -5.21 1.40 -0.95
C LEU A 38 -3.72 1.71 -0.84
N ALA A 39 -3.01 1.05 0.06
CA ALA A 39 -1.58 1.24 0.24
C ALA A 39 -0.79 0.89 -1.02
N GLN A 40 -1.16 -0.20 -1.73
CA GLN A 40 -0.51 -0.57 -3.00
C GLN A 40 -0.70 0.50 -4.07
N VAL A 41 -1.92 1.02 -4.19
CA VAL A 41 -2.24 2.07 -5.17
C VAL A 41 -1.48 3.35 -4.86
N ARG A 42 -1.43 3.79 -3.58
CA ARG A 42 -0.65 4.97 -3.16
C ARG A 42 0.84 4.79 -3.44
N LEU A 43 1.39 3.60 -3.19
CA LEU A 43 2.80 3.32 -3.49
C LEU A 43 3.07 3.41 -4.99
N ALA A 44 2.16 2.92 -5.83
CA ALA A 44 2.26 2.99 -7.29
C ALA A 44 2.10 4.43 -7.83
N GLN A 45 1.33 5.27 -7.15
CA GLN A 45 1.22 6.71 -7.42
C GLN A 45 2.46 7.51 -6.99
N GLY A 46 3.37 6.89 -6.23
CA GLY A 46 4.58 7.55 -5.69
C GLY A 46 4.40 8.11 -4.27
N ASP A 47 3.19 8.04 -3.71
CA ASP A 47 2.87 8.48 -2.36
C ASP A 47 3.28 7.44 -1.30
N ALA A 48 4.58 7.19 -1.19
CA ALA A 48 5.14 6.19 -0.29
C ALA A 48 4.80 6.45 1.19
N ALA A 49 4.74 7.71 1.63
CA ALA A 49 4.35 8.06 2.99
C ALA A 49 2.90 7.66 3.32
N GLN A 50 1.97 7.92 2.39
CA GLN A 50 0.57 7.50 2.54
C GLN A 50 0.43 5.98 2.50
N ALA A 51 1.17 5.32 1.60
CA ALA A 51 1.19 3.86 1.51
C ALA A 51 1.60 3.20 2.84
N GLU A 52 2.67 3.71 3.48
CA GLU A 52 3.09 3.22 4.79
C GLU A 52 2.02 3.42 5.86
N GLN A 53 1.40 4.60 5.94
CA GLN A 53 0.35 4.88 6.93
C GLN A 53 -0.85 3.94 6.78
N LEU A 54 -1.28 3.70 5.54
CA LEU A 54 -2.39 2.78 5.23
C LEU A 54 -2.03 1.34 5.58
N ALA A 55 -0.82 0.89 5.24
CA ALA A 55 -0.37 -0.47 5.58
C ALA A 55 -0.23 -0.68 7.09
N ARG A 56 0.28 0.32 7.84
CA ARG A 56 0.33 0.27 9.31
C ARG A 56 -1.07 0.19 9.92
N ARG A 57 -2.05 0.93 9.40
CA ARG A 57 -3.46 0.79 9.80
C ARG A 57 -4.03 -0.58 9.42
N GLY A 58 -3.65 -1.13 8.26
CA GLY A 58 -4.02 -2.49 7.88
C GLY A 58 -3.53 -3.52 8.89
N LEU A 59 -2.29 -3.37 9.38
CA LEU A 59 -1.71 -4.29 10.36
C LEU A 59 -2.50 -4.33 11.68
N THR A 60 -3.01 -3.18 12.14
CA THR A 60 -3.80 -3.15 13.39
C THR A 60 -5.10 -3.95 13.30
N TYR A 61 -5.62 -4.17 12.08
CA TYR A 61 -6.86 -4.94 11.85
C TYR A 61 -6.61 -6.33 11.26
N ALA A 62 -5.38 -6.67 10.88
CA ALA A 62 -5.01 -7.95 10.27
C ALA A 62 -4.66 -9.04 11.31
N ASN A 63 -5.06 -8.89 12.58
CA ASN A 63 -4.82 -9.88 13.62
C ASN A 63 -5.42 -11.25 13.22
N GLY A 64 -4.63 -12.32 13.39
CA GLY A 64 -5.01 -13.67 12.97
C GLY A 64 -4.91 -13.95 11.46
N ARG A 65 -4.47 -12.97 10.66
CA ARG A 65 -4.26 -13.12 9.20
C ARG A 65 -2.78 -13.01 8.86
N THR A 66 -1.98 -14.02 9.22
CA THR A 66 -0.51 -14.00 9.09
C THR A 66 -0.03 -13.67 7.67
N SER A 67 -0.68 -14.24 6.64
CA SER A 67 -0.33 -13.95 5.23
C SER A 67 -0.57 -12.49 4.84
N LEU A 68 -1.63 -11.87 5.38
CA LEU A 68 -1.93 -10.47 5.13
C LEU A 68 -0.98 -9.56 5.91
N GLN A 69 -0.62 -9.93 7.14
CA GLN A 69 0.37 -9.21 7.93
C GLN A 69 1.74 -9.19 7.24
N ALA A 70 2.19 -10.34 6.72
CA ALA A 70 3.42 -10.42 5.93
C ALA A 70 3.38 -9.50 4.70
N SER A 71 2.26 -9.50 3.97
CA SER A 71 2.07 -8.65 2.79
C SER A 71 2.10 -7.15 3.15
N LEU A 72 1.47 -6.77 4.26
CA LEU A 72 1.47 -5.39 4.77
C LEU A 72 2.87 -4.94 5.22
N TRP A 73 3.63 -5.81 5.91
CA TRP A 73 5.02 -5.54 6.27
C TRP A 73 5.92 -5.38 5.04
N GLY A 74 5.72 -6.22 4.01
CA GLY A 74 6.41 -6.07 2.73
C GLY A 74 6.10 -4.74 2.03
N LEU A 75 4.87 -4.24 2.16
CA LEU A 75 4.47 -2.94 1.61
C LEU A 75 5.08 -1.77 2.39
N ILE A 76 5.13 -1.86 3.73
CA ILE A 76 5.84 -0.89 4.57
C ILE A 76 7.32 -0.84 4.21
N ALA A 77 7.95 -2.00 3.98
CA ALA A 77 9.34 -2.05 3.57
C ALA A 77 9.58 -1.28 2.26
N GLN A 78 8.81 -1.59 1.21
CA GLN A 78 8.92 -0.90 -0.08
C GLN A 78 8.64 0.60 0.05
N SER A 79 7.66 0.98 0.86
CA SER A 79 7.32 2.39 1.12
C SER A 79 8.49 3.11 1.79
N ARG A 80 9.16 2.49 2.75
CA ARG A 80 10.32 3.07 3.44
C ARG A 80 11.54 3.19 2.53
N GLU A 81 11.78 2.21 1.65
CA GLU A 81 12.84 2.32 0.64
C GLU A 81 12.62 3.49 -0.30
N LYS A 82 11.38 3.69 -0.77
CA LYS A 82 11.01 4.83 -1.62
C LYS A 82 11.17 6.17 -0.90
N GLN A 83 11.05 6.18 0.43
CA GLN A 83 11.30 7.36 1.27
C GLN A 83 12.79 7.54 1.65
N GLY A 84 13.68 6.61 1.28
CA GLY A 84 15.10 6.63 1.65
C GLY A 84 15.44 6.01 3.01
N ASP A 85 14.46 5.43 3.71
CA ASP A 85 14.66 4.74 5.00
C ASP A 85 15.01 3.25 4.80
N ALA A 86 16.24 2.99 4.36
CA ALA A 86 16.72 1.62 4.11
C ALA A 86 16.76 0.77 5.40
N ALA A 87 17.10 1.37 6.54
CA ALA A 87 17.15 0.67 7.83
C ALA A 87 15.75 0.25 8.27
N GLY A 88 14.78 1.15 8.23
CA GLY A 88 13.39 0.86 8.55
C GLY A 88 12.75 -0.12 7.57
N ALA A 89 13.19 -0.12 6.30
CA ALA A 89 12.76 -1.11 5.32
C ALA A 89 13.27 -2.52 5.63
N ALA A 90 14.55 -2.65 6.01
CA ALA A 90 15.12 -3.95 6.40
C ALA A 90 14.39 -4.55 7.61
N LEU A 91 14.11 -3.73 8.63
CA LEU A 91 13.33 -4.13 9.80
C LEU A 91 11.91 -4.57 9.42
N ALA A 92 11.25 -3.84 8.53
CA ALA A 92 9.92 -4.20 8.04
C ALA A 92 9.93 -5.54 7.27
N ARG A 93 10.94 -5.79 6.42
CA ARG A 93 11.10 -7.08 5.73
C ARG A 93 11.33 -8.23 6.70
N GLN A 94 12.05 -8.00 7.78
CA GLN A 94 12.29 -9.03 8.79
C GLN A 94 10.99 -9.49 9.45
N LYS A 95 10.04 -8.55 9.66
CA LYS A 95 8.69 -8.83 10.18
C LYS A 95 7.73 -9.43 9.15
N ALA A 96 8.08 -9.36 7.87
CA ALA A 96 7.28 -9.95 6.80
C ALA A 96 7.56 -11.44 6.59
N ARG A 97 8.59 -12.00 7.24
CA ARG A 97 8.94 -13.42 7.22
C ARG A 97 8.11 -14.18 8.26
#